data_AF-A0A3R6Z624-F1
#
_entry.id   AF-A0A3R6Z624-F1
#
_cell.length_a   1.000
_cell.length_b   1.000
_cell.length_c   1.000
_cell.angle_alpha   90.00
_cell.angle_beta   90.00
_cell.angle_gamma   90.00
#
_symmetry.space_group_name_H-M   'P 1'
#
loop_
_entity.id
_entity.type
_entity.pdbx_description
1 polymer ?
#
loop_
_entity_poly.entity_id
_entity_poly.type
_entity_poly.pdbx_seq_one_letter_code
_entity_poly.pdbx_strand_id
1 'polypeptide(L)'
;WSYMFWDDADNLNLFETHYPKYASVARQVGKIHLADMTRYALLHHYGGVYADGDFESLKPFDDLVHMDLFLSFEPLVHSVLLEGATSPVLCNAILASIPGHPFWLEVLDNILATFDGSNHQDPVSLTGPRMVQHTMTNHDQAGANLNQYGIVLLDEEYFYPEVAYWNMDNLRRKCTQNQSQSVQQACAWLSEFPNGRYTNNTHAVHHWQCTWCRGDDTASYVSLQDIFPNQDIRRP
;
A
#
# COMPACT_ATOMS: atom_id res chain seq x y z
N TRP A 1 -6.82 20.10 -2.40
CA TRP A 1 -6.05 18.96 -2.92
C TRP A 1 -5.68 19.22 -4.36
N SER A 2 -4.47 18.81 -4.77
CA SER A 2 -4.06 18.72 -6.18
C SER A 2 -3.82 17.25 -6.50
N TYR A 3 -4.26 16.80 -7.67
CA TYR A 3 -4.19 15.38 -8.04
C TYR A 3 -3.09 15.16 -9.08
N MET A 4 -2.25 14.16 -8.85
CA MET A 4 -1.17 13.77 -9.76
C MET A 4 -1.34 12.31 -10.15
N PHE A 5 -1.29 12.03 -11.44
CA PHE A 5 -1.32 10.66 -11.97
C PHE A 5 -0.01 10.38 -12.69
N TRP A 6 0.51 9.18 -12.46
CA TRP A 6 1.81 8.74 -12.95
C TRP A 6 1.66 7.46 -13.76
N ASP A 7 2.37 7.38 -14.87
CA ASP A 7 2.50 6.15 -15.65
C ASP A 7 3.91 5.53 -15.51
N ASP A 8 4.13 4.39 -16.18
CA ASP A 8 5.40 3.66 -16.13
C ASP A 8 6.61 4.52 -16.56
N ALA A 9 6.42 5.43 -17.52
CA ALA A 9 7.50 6.28 -18.01
C ALA A 9 7.81 7.40 -17.02
N ASP A 10 6.78 8.02 -16.45
CA ASP A 10 6.93 9.00 -15.38
C ASP A 10 7.67 8.38 -14.17
N ASN A 11 7.26 7.18 -13.78
CA ASN A 11 7.85 6.42 -12.67
C ASN A 11 9.36 6.21 -12.88
N LEU A 12 9.76 5.74 -14.06
CA LEU A 12 11.17 5.52 -14.36
C LEU A 12 11.96 6.85 -14.37
N ASN A 13 11.40 7.90 -14.97
CA ASN A 13 12.04 9.20 -15.06
C ASN A 13 12.31 9.84 -13.67
N LEU A 14 11.42 9.60 -12.69
CA LEU A 14 11.64 10.02 -11.29
C LEU A 14 12.96 9.46 -10.74
N PHE A 15 13.23 8.18 -10.98
CA PHE A 15 14.47 7.54 -10.51
C PHE A 15 15.69 8.00 -11.30
N GLU A 16 15.57 8.15 -12.62
CA GLU A 16 16.69 8.60 -13.45
C GLU A 16 17.11 10.05 -13.13
N THR A 17 16.15 10.91 -12.78
CA THR A 17 16.40 12.33 -12.55
C THR A 17 16.66 12.66 -11.08
N HIS A 18 15.84 12.16 -10.16
CA HIS A 18 15.84 12.59 -8.75
C HIS A 18 16.46 11.57 -7.80
N TYR A 19 16.49 10.29 -8.16
CA TYR A 19 17.00 9.22 -7.31
C TYR A 19 17.98 8.27 -8.02
N PRO A 20 19.08 8.80 -8.60
CA PRO A 20 19.99 8.02 -9.45
C PRO A 20 20.66 6.84 -8.73
N LYS A 21 20.72 6.85 -7.39
CA LYS A 21 21.16 5.71 -6.56
C LYS A 21 20.37 4.44 -6.85
N TYR A 22 19.06 4.55 -7.10
CA TYR A 22 18.17 3.41 -7.31
C TYR A 22 17.82 3.16 -8.79
N ALA A 23 18.24 4.05 -9.70
CA ALA A 23 17.87 3.99 -11.13
C ALA A 23 18.28 2.68 -11.82
N SER A 24 19.36 2.04 -11.36
CA SER A 24 19.76 0.72 -11.90
C SER A 24 18.73 -0.36 -11.58
N VAL A 25 18.17 -0.36 -10.36
CA VAL A 25 17.13 -1.30 -9.93
C VAL A 25 15.83 -0.98 -10.65
N ALA A 26 15.43 0.30 -10.66
CA ALA A 26 14.21 0.77 -11.33
C ALA A 26 14.12 0.37 -12.82
N ARG A 27 15.26 0.35 -13.54
CA ARG A 27 15.33 -0.10 -14.95
C ARG A 27 15.16 -1.60 -15.14
N GLN A 28 15.45 -2.41 -14.12
CA GLN A 28 15.52 -3.87 -14.24
C GLN A 28 14.29 -4.58 -13.67
N VAL A 29 13.62 -3.97 -12.69
CA VAL A 29 12.45 -4.56 -12.05
C VAL A 29 11.20 -4.52 -12.95
N GLY A 30 10.20 -5.33 -12.62
CA GLY A 30 8.92 -5.32 -13.34
C GLY A 30 8.10 -4.06 -13.05
N LYS A 31 7.02 -3.85 -13.82
CA LYS A 31 6.15 -2.66 -13.68
C LYS A 31 5.55 -2.51 -12.29
N ILE A 32 5.12 -3.61 -11.68
CA ILE A 32 4.53 -3.61 -10.33
C ILE A 32 5.58 -3.21 -9.29
N HIS A 33 6.79 -3.78 -9.40
CA HIS A 33 7.91 -3.39 -8.56
C HIS A 33 8.28 -1.92 -8.71
N LEU A 34 8.26 -1.40 -9.94
CA LEU A 34 8.54 0.00 -10.21
C LEU A 34 7.47 0.90 -9.60
N ALA A 35 6.18 0.55 -9.69
CA ALA A 35 5.09 1.29 -9.05
C ALA A 35 5.21 1.27 -7.51
N ASP A 36 5.56 0.13 -6.92
CA ASP A 36 5.88 0.01 -5.50
C ASP A 36 7.08 0.87 -5.09
N MET A 37 8.17 0.88 -5.84
CA MET A 37 9.30 1.78 -5.52
C MET A 37 8.90 3.24 -5.66
N THR A 38 8.10 3.56 -6.68
CA THR A 38 7.73 4.94 -7.02
C THR A 38 6.88 5.57 -5.93
N ARG A 39 5.93 4.86 -5.32
CA ARG A 39 5.10 5.44 -4.23
C ARG A 39 5.95 5.96 -3.07
N TYR A 40 7.06 5.27 -2.73
CA TYR A 40 7.98 5.74 -1.68
C TYR A 40 8.78 6.96 -2.14
N ALA A 41 9.29 6.95 -3.37
CA ALA A 41 10.04 8.07 -3.94
C ALA A 41 9.17 9.33 -4.11
N LEU A 42 7.90 9.18 -4.45
CA LEU A 42 6.92 10.26 -4.56
C LEU A 42 6.63 10.88 -3.19
N LEU A 43 6.36 10.06 -2.17
CA LEU A 43 6.14 10.55 -0.81
C LEU A 43 7.38 11.25 -0.24
N HIS A 44 8.58 10.73 -0.51
CA HIS A 44 9.80 11.43 -0.14
C HIS A 44 9.96 12.76 -0.89
N HIS A 45 9.65 12.82 -2.19
CA HIS A 45 9.89 14.02 -2.99
C HIS A 45 8.84 15.13 -2.75
N TYR A 46 7.57 14.75 -2.79
CA TYR A 46 6.44 15.67 -2.76
C TYR A 46 5.70 15.68 -1.42
N GLY A 47 5.80 14.61 -0.63
CA GLY A 47 4.90 14.37 0.49
C GLY A 47 3.46 14.17 0.04
N GLY A 48 2.53 14.40 0.96
CA GLY A 48 1.10 14.25 0.72
C GLY A 48 0.64 12.81 0.90
N VAL A 49 -0.28 12.37 0.04
CA VAL A 49 -0.94 11.06 0.14
C VAL A 49 -0.78 10.34 -1.20
N TYR A 50 -0.27 9.11 -1.14
CA TYR A 50 -0.33 8.14 -2.23
C TYR A 50 -1.52 7.21 -1.98
N ALA A 51 -2.27 6.89 -3.03
CA ALA A 51 -3.32 5.88 -3.00
C ALA A 51 -3.34 5.10 -4.32
N ASP A 52 -3.55 3.78 -4.24
CA ASP A 52 -3.80 2.93 -5.41
C ASP A 52 -5.09 3.35 -6.13
N GLY A 53 -5.18 3.05 -7.44
CA GLY A 53 -6.26 3.53 -8.30
C GLY A 53 -7.65 2.97 -8.00
N ASP A 54 -7.74 1.95 -7.16
CA ASP A 54 -8.98 1.29 -6.71
C ASP A 54 -9.38 1.68 -5.27
N PHE A 55 -8.94 2.86 -4.82
CA PHE A 55 -9.49 3.50 -3.63
C PHE A 55 -10.71 4.38 -3.95
N GLU A 56 -11.71 4.30 -3.07
CA GLU A 56 -12.81 5.24 -2.98
C GLU A 56 -12.67 6.09 -1.72
N SER A 57 -12.62 7.41 -1.86
CA SER A 57 -12.60 8.35 -0.73
C SER A 57 -14.03 8.59 -0.23
N LEU A 58 -14.25 8.29 1.06
CA LEU A 58 -15.53 8.53 1.74
C LEU A 58 -15.55 9.86 2.50
N LYS A 59 -14.39 10.31 2.96
CA LYS A 59 -14.21 11.54 3.75
C LYS A 59 -12.90 12.25 3.36
N PRO A 60 -12.83 13.58 3.54
CA PRO A 60 -11.57 14.31 3.41
C PRO A 60 -10.54 13.84 4.45
N PHE A 61 -9.25 13.86 4.13
CA PHE A 61 -8.18 13.42 5.04
C PHE A 61 -7.57 14.58 5.86
N ASP A 62 -8.24 15.74 5.89
CA ASP A 62 -7.76 16.98 6.53
C ASP A 62 -7.42 16.79 8.03
N ASP A 63 -8.08 15.86 8.70
CA ASP A 63 -7.84 15.49 10.10
C ASP A 63 -6.70 14.49 10.29
N LEU A 64 -6.16 13.87 9.23
CA LEU A 64 -5.05 12.91 9.30
C LEU A 64 -3.72 13.50 8.84
N VAL A 65 -3.74 14.47 7.92
CA VAL A 65 -2.52 15.00 7.28
C VAL A 65 -1.68 15.94 8.15
N HIS A 66 -2.03 16.07 9.42
CA HIS A 66 -1.17 16.68 10.43
C HIS A 66 -0.10 15.73 10.97
N MET A 67 -0.20 14.42 10.67
CA MET A 67 0.79 13.41 11.03
C MET A 67 1.99 13.47 10.07
N ASP A 68 3.21 13.35 10.60
CA ASP A 68 4.43 13.40 9.78
C ASP A 68 4.51 12.23 8.80
N LEU A 69 4.12 11.04 9.23
CA LEU A 69 3.95 9.86 8.39
C LEU A 69 2.88 8.97 9.01
N PHE A 70 1.92 8.52 8.20
CA PHE A 70 1.01 7.45 8.62
C PHE A 70 1.08 6.25 7.69
N LEU A 71 1.08 5.07 8.30
CA LEU A 71 0.89 3.78 7.65
C LEU A 71 -0.39 3.16 8.18
N SER A 72 -0.90 2.15 7.50
CA SER A 72 -2.12 1.46 7.92
C SER A 72 -2.02 -0.04 7.71
N PHE A 73 -2.70 -0.78 8.58
CA PHE A 73 -2.74 -2.23 8.52
C PHE A 73 -3.79 -2.73 7.53
N GLU A 74 -3.49 -3.84 6.87
CA GLU A 74 -4.50 -4.62 6.16
C GLU A 74 -5.52 -5.23 7.13
N PRO A 75 -6.71 -5.63 6.64
CA PRO A 75 -7.65 -6.39 7.44
C PRO A 75 -6.97 -7.66 7.96
N LEU A 76 -7.19 -8.00 9.24
CA LEU A 76 -6.65 -9.22 9.84
C LEU A 76 -6.99 -10.47 9.00
N VAL A 77 -8.15 -10.46 8.35
CA VAL A 77 -8.59 -11.50 7.41
C VAL A 77 -7.57 -11.74 6.29
N HIS A 78 -7.01 -10.69 5.69
CA HIS A 78 -6.00 -10.81 4.63
C HIS A 78 -4.67 -11.26 5.20
N SER A 79 -4.20 -10.61 6.26
CA SER A 79 -2.92 -10.94 6.88
C SER A 79 -2.87 -12.41 7.33
N VAL A 80 -3.93 -12.90 7.95
CA VAL A 80 -3.97 -14.28 8.47
C VAL A 80 -4.36 -15.28 7.39
N LEU A 81 -5.46 -15.03 6.67
CA LEU A 81 -5.99 -16.04 5.75
C LEU A 81 -5.28 -16.01 4.40
N LEU A 82 -4.70 -14.92 3.92
CA LEU A 82 -3.99 -14.90 2.63
C LEU A 82 -2.49 -15.06 2.80
N GLU A 83 -1.90 -14.32 3.76
CA GLU A 83 -0.46 -14.27 3.96
C GLU A 83 0.07 -15.27 5.00
N GLY A 84 -0.80 -15.89 5.80
CA GLY A 84 -0.40 -16.83 6.85
C GLY A 84 0.26 -16.18 8.06
N ALA A 85 0.11 -14.87 8.23
CA ALA A 85 0.59 -14.14 9.40
C ALA A 85 -0.25 -14.48 10.65
N THR A 86 0.25 -14.11 11.82
CA THR A 86 -0.47 -14.24 13.09
C THR A 86 -0.98 -12.91 13.64
N SER A 87 -0.66 -11.81 12.97
CA SER A 87 -1.03 -10.44 13.32
C SER A 87 -1.30 -9.64 12.04
N PRO A 88 -1.97 -8.46 12.14
CA PRO A 88 -2.10 -7.56 11.01
C PRO A 88 -0.73 -7.20 10.42
N VAL A 89 -0.66 -7.08 9.10
CA VAL A 89 0.52 -6.62 8.36
C VAL A 89 0.24 -5.27 7.74
N LEU A 90 1.27 -4.44 7.58
CA LEU A 90 1.13 -3.14 6.93
C LEU A 90 0.76 -3.31 5.46
N CYS A 91 -0.13 -2.45 4.99
CA CYS A 91 -0.44 -2.31 3.58
C CYS A 91 0.33 -1.11 3.00
N ASN A 92 0.70 -1.20 1.72
CA ASN A 92 1.34 -0.09 1.01
C ASN A 92 0.41 0.58 -0.02
N ALA A 93 -0.88 0.24 -0.04
CA ALA A 93 -1.83 0.72 -1.04
C ALA A 93 -2.30 2.16 -0.76
N ILE A 94 -2.30 2.61 0.51
CA ILE A 94 -2.42 4.01 0.89
C ILE A 94 -1.34 4.37 1.91
N LEU A 95 -0.65 5.48 1.65
CA LEU A 95 0.52 5.92 2.41
C LEU A 95 0.53 7.44 2.44
N ALA A 96 1.02 8.04 3.53
CA ALA A 96 1.19 9.48 3.58
C ALA A 96 2.41 9.89 4.37
N SER A 97 3.02 11.01 3.97
CA SER A 97 4.04 11.66 4.77
C SER A 97 4.22 13.13 4.42
N ILE A 98 4.92 13.85 5.27
CA ILE A 98 5.60 15.09 4.89
C ILE A 98 6.67 14.81 3.83
N PRO A 99 7.01 15.79 2.97
CA PRO A 99 8.14 15.67 2.06
C PRO A 99 9.45 15.51 2.83
N GLY A 100 10.36 14.69 2.32
CA GLY A 100 11.70 14.47 2.86
C GLY A 100 11.75 13.52 4.06
N HIS A 101 10.67 12.80 4.39
CA HIS A 101 10.67 11.87 5.51
C HIS A 101 11.69 10.71 5.31
N PRO A 102 12.68 10.52 6.20
CA PRO A 102 13.82 9.62 5.96
C PRO A 102 13.45 8.15 5.79
N PHE A 103 12.34 7.73 6.41
CA PHE A 103 11.80 6.36 6.31
C PHE A 103 11.74 5.84 4.86
N TRP A 104 11.34 6.67 3.91
CA TRP A 104 11.21 6.24 2.51
C TRP A 104 12.56 5.93 1.84
N LEU A 105 13.61 6.65 2.21
CA LEU A 105 14.96 6.33 1.72
C LEU A 105 15.48 5.02 2.32
N GLU A 106 15.12 4.73 3.57
CA GLU A 106 15.46 3.46 4.21
C GLU A 106 14.74 2.28 3.55
N VAL A 107 13.46 2.45 3.19
CA VAL A 107 12.73 1.45 2.38
C VAL A 107 13.44 1.23 1.04
N LEU A 108 13.77 2.30 0.31
CA LEU A 108 14.47 2.20 -0.98
C LEU A 108 15.88 1.60 -0.85
N ASP A 109 16.58 1.87 0.25
CA ASP A 109 17.89 1.28 0.57
C ASP A 109 17.78 -0.23 0.85
N ASN A 110 16.74 -0.67 1.58
CA ASN A 110 16.48 -2.08 1.82
C ASN A 110 16.13 -2.82 0.51
N ILE A 111 15.37 -2.18 -0.40
CA ILE A 111 15.10 -2.71 -1.76
C ILE A 111 16.42 -2.89 -2.51
N LEU A 112 17.26 -1.86 -2.55
CA LEU A 112 18.55 -1.90 -3.23
C LEU A 112 19.46 -2.99 -2.68
N ALA A 113 19.48 -3.19 -1.36
CA ALA A 113 20.29 -4.22 -0.70
C ALA A 113 19.77 -5.65 -0.95
N THR A 114 18.46 -5.81 -1.17
CA THR A 114 17.80 -7.11 -1.35
C THR A 114 17.72 -7.54 -2.83
N PHE A 115 17.81 -6.58 -3.75
CA PHE A 115 17.72 -6.84 -5.18
C PHE A 115 18.88 -7.71 -5.67
N ASP A 116 18.55 -8.86 -6.27
CA ASP A 116 19.55 -9.85 -6.71
C ASP A 116 19.98 -9.71 -8.19
N GLY A 117 19.49 -8.69 -8.88
CA GLY A 117 19.73 -8.49 -10.31
C GLY A 117 18.71 -9.20 -11.22
N SER A 118 17.66 -9.79 -10.66
CA SER A 118 16.61 -10.48 -11.42
C SER A 118 15.22 -9.89 -11.15
N ASN A 119 14.33 -10.00 -12.12
CA ASN A 119 12.94 -9.55 -12.01
C ASN A 119 11.97 -10.66 -11.58
N HIS A 120 12.49 -11.81 -11.14
CA HIS A 120 11.68 -12.96 -10.72
C HIS A 120 11.27 -12.91 -9.25
N GLN A 121 11.86 -11.98 -8.48
CA GLN A 121 11.52 -11.80 -7.08
C GLN A 121 10.07 -11.33 -6.95
N ASP A 122 9.33 -11.91 -6.00
CA ASP A 122 7.94 -11.55 -5.73
C ASP A 122 7.81 -10.04 -5.39
N PRO A 123 6.95 -9.27 -6.11
CA PRO A 123 6.81 -7.83 -5.85
C PRO A 123 6.35 -7.55 -4.42
N VAL A 124 5.46 -8.37 -3.85
CA VAL A 124 4.95 -8.20 -2.49
C VAL A 124 6.09 -8.24 -1.46
N SER A 125 7.10 -9.08 -1.70
CA SER A 125 8.28 -9.26 -0.85
C SER A 125 9.40 -8.26 -1.13
N LEU A 126 9.74 -8.00 -2.39
CA LEU A 126 10.89 -7.16 -2.75
C LEU A 126 10.61 -5.68 -2.59
N THR A 127 9.47 -5.19 -3.10
CA THR A 127 9.18 -3.75 -3.20
C THR A 127 7.88 -3.37 -2.49
N GLY A 128 6.99 -4.33 -2.27
CA GLY A 128 5.65 -4.13 -1.75
C GLY A 128 5.57 -4.05 -0.22
N PRO A 129 4.41 -4.42 0.37
CA PRO A 129 4.13 -4.18 1.78
C PRO A 129 5.08 -4.90 2.74
N ARG A 130 5.60 -6.09 2.37
CA ARG A 130 6.55 -6.81 3.25
C ARG A 130 7.88 -6.10 3.38
N MET A 131 8.29 -5.31 2.38
CA MET A 131 9.51 -4.49 2.47
C MET A 131 9.32 -3.29 3.40
N VAL A 132 8.13 -2.67 3.39
CA VAL A 132 7.76 -1.63 4.37
C VAL A 132 7.74 -2.22 5.78
N GLN A 133 7.11 -3.39 5.96
CA GLN A 133 7.09 -4.12 7.22
C GLN A 133 8.51 -4.49 7.70
N HIS A 134 9.39 -4.91 6.79
CA HIS A 134 10.79 -5.21 7.10
C HIS A 134 11.51 -3.96 7.63
N THR A 135 11.35 -2.82 6.97
CA THR A 135 11.94 -1.54 7.43
C THR A 135 11.45 -1.15 8.82
N MET A 136 10.14 -1.28 9.08
CA MET A 136 9.56 -1.04 10.41
C MET A 136 10.10 -2.01 11.48
N THR A 137 10.26 -3.28 11.12
CA THR A 137 10.80 -4.29 12.05
C THR A 137 12.26 -3.98 12.42
N ASN A 138 13.05 -3.44 11.49
CA ASN A 138 14.43 -3.01 11.77
C ASN A 138 14.46 -1.83 12.77
N HIS A 139 13.49 -0.92 12.70
CA HIS A 139 13.32 0.17 13.68
C HIS A 139 13.03 -0.39 15.07
N ASP A 140 12.05 -1.29 15.17
CA ASP A 140 11.68 -1.91 16.45
C ASP A 140 12.86 -2.67 17.07
N GLN A 141 13.62 -3.44 16.27
CA GLN A 141 14.81 -4.16 16.73
C GLN A 141 15.95 -3.23 17.16
N ALA A 142 16.06 -2.06 16.56
CA ALA A 142 17.02 -1.02 16.96
C ALA A 142 16.58 -0.26 18.22
N GLY A 143 15.39 -0.56 18.78
CA GLY A 143 14.83 0.18 19.91
C GLY A 143 14.40 1.60 19.53
N ALA A 144 14.10 1.83 18.25
CA ALA A 144 13.63 3.12 17.77
C ALA A 144 12.28 3.46 18.41
N ASN A 145 12.11 4.72 18.78
CA ASN A 145 10.82 5.23 19.21
C ASN A 145 10.07 5.79 18.01
N LEU A 146 9.02 5.13 17.53
CA LEU A 146 8.24 5.58 16.37
C LEU A 146 7.74 7.02 16.51
N ASN A 147 7.42 7.46 17.73
CA ASN A 147 7.02 8.85 17.97
C ASN A 147 8.14 9.85 17.71
N GLN A 148 9.41 9.45 17.90
CA GLN A 148 10.56 10.27 17.54
C GLN A 148 10.74 10.36 16.02
N TYR A 149 10.33 9.32 15.29
CA TYR A 149 10.32 9.29 13.83
C TYR A 149 9.03 9.87 13.25
N GLY A 150 8.06 10.31 14.06
CA GLY A 150 6.78 10.84 13.55
C GLY A 150 5.92 9.80 12.82
N ILE A 151 6.17 8.50 13.02
CA ILE A 151 5.45 7.41 12.36
C ILE A 151 4.23 7.03 13.19
N VAL A 152 3.05 7.16 12.59
CA VAL A 152 1.76 6.74 13.17
C VAL A 152 1.25 5.51 12.44
N LEU A 153 0.82 4.50 13.20
CA LEU A 153 0.19 3.30 12.66
C LEU A 153 -1.31 3.37 12.90
N LEU A 154 -2.08 3.37 11.81
CA LEU A 154 -3.54 3.41 11.82
C LEU A 154 -4.11 2.00 11.65
N ASP A 155 -5.18 1.71 12.38
CA ASP A 155 -5.92 0.46 12.26
C ASP A 155 -6.56 0.33 10.88
N GLU A 156 -6.93 -0.91 10.50
CA GLU A 156 -7.49 -1.22 9.18
C GLU A 156 -8.77 -0.43 8.88
N GLU A 157 -9.54 -0.08 9.91
CA GLU A 157 -10.84 0.60 9.77
C GLU A 157 -10.76 1.98 9.12
N TYR A 158 -9.57 2.61 9.07
CA TYR A 158 -9.38 3.90 8.44
C TYR A 158 -9.50 3.82 6.91
N PHE A 159 -8.94 2.78 6.29
CA PHE A 159 -8.78 2.72 4.84
C PHE A 159 -9.11 1.35 4.21
N TYR A 160 -9.14 0.30 5.02
CA TYR A 160 -9.39 -1.08 4.61
C TYR A 160 -10.55 -1.69 5.40
N PRO A 161 -11.76 -1.09 5.38
CA PRO A 161 -12.92 -1.68 6.03
C PRO A 161 -13.35 -2.98 5.35
N GLU A 162 -13.06 -3.15 4.05
CA GLU A 162 -13.51 -4.26 3.22
C GLU A 162 -12.41 -5.28 2.92
N VAL A 163 -12.83 -6.43 2.37
CA VAL A 163 -11.94 -7.52 1.95
C VAL A 163 -12.05 -7.74 0.43
N ALA A 164 -11.07 -8.44 -0.16
CA ALA A 164 -11.12 -8.92 -1.53
C ALA A 164 -12.31 -9.87 -1.80
N TYR A 165 -13.49 -9.31 -2.12
CA TYR A 165 -14.74 -10.06 -2.30
C TYR A 165 -14.67 -11.09 -3.42
N TRP A 166 -13.89 -10.82 -4.47
CA TRP A 166 -13.64 -11.80 -5.53
C TRP A 166 -12.93 -13.08 -5.02
N ASN A 167 -12.28 -13.02 -3.87
CA ASN A 167 -11.57 -14.14 -3.24
C ASN A 167 -12.34 -14.75 -2.06
N MET A 168 -13.63 -14.42 -1.89
CA MET A 168 -14.41 -14.78 -0.70
C MET A 168 -14.50 -16.29 -0.47
N ASP A 169 -14.64 -17.09 -1.53
CA ASP A 169 -14.70 -18.55 -1.41
C ASP A 169 -13.39 -19.14 -0.87
N ASN A 170 -12.25 -18.55 -1.23
CA ASN A 170 -10.95 -18.96 -0.69
C ASN A 170 -10.82 -18.58 0.79
N LEU A 171 -11.20 -17.37 1.15
CA LEU A 171 -11.22 -16.91 2.56
C LEU A 171 -12.07 -17.84 3.42
N ARG A 172 -13.30 -18.15 2.98
CA ARG A 172 -14.21 -19.08 3.68
C ARG A 172 -13.67 -20.49 3.79
N ARG A 173 -12.99 -21.01 2.75
CA ARG A 173 -12.39 -22.35 2.78
C ARG A 173 -11.31 -22.46 3.85
N LYS A 174 -10.53 -21.40 4.04
CA LYS A 174 -9.50 -21.33 5.10
C LYS A 174 -10.07 -21.25 6.51
N CYS A 175 -11.38 -21.03 6.64
CA CYS A 175 -12.13 -21.10 7.89
C CYS A 175 -12.63 -22.52 8.26
N THR A 176 -11.98 -23.61 7.79
CA THR A 176 -12.33 -25.00 8.16
C THR A 176 -11.34 -25.65 9.18
N GLN A 177 -11.68 -26.83 9.73
CA GLN A 177 -11.29 -27.35 11.06
C GLN A 177 -9.78 -27.34 11.45
N ASN A 178 -9.54 -27.18 12.76
CA ASN A 178 -8.26 -27.17 13.49
C ASN A 178 -7.38 -25.93 13.23
N GLN A 179 -7.83 -24.79 13.74
CA GLN A 179 -7.28 -23.45 13.46
C GLN A 179 -6.52 -22.86 14.63
N SER A 180 -5.45 -22.11 14.32
CA SER A 180 -4.79 -21.23 15.29
C SER A 180 -5.75 -20.14 15.79
N GLN A 181 -5.41 -19.51 16.92
CA GLN A 181 -6.19 -18.41 17.48
C GLN A 181 -6.36 -17.24 16.49
N SER A 182 -5.31 -16.89 15.74
CA SER A 182 -5.36 -15.83 14.73
C SER A 182 -6.35 -16.14 13.61
N VAL A 183 -6.39 -17.40 13.15
CA VAL A 183 -7.34 -17.83 12.11
C VAL A 183 -8.77 -17.81 12.66
N GLN A 184 -8.99 -18.25 13.90
CA GLN A 184 -10.31 -18.17 14.53
C GLN A 184 -10.81 -16.71 14.62
N GLN A 185 -9.94 -15.77 14.99
CA GLN A 185 -10.27 -14.34 15.04
C GLN A 185 -10.60 -13.77 13.66
N ALA A 186 -9.78 -14.06 12.65
CA ALA A 186 -10.04 -13.64 11.28
C ALA A 186 -11.37 -14.20 10.74
N CYS A 187 -11.68 -15.47 11.00
CA CYS A 187 -12.93 -16.10 10.58
C CYS A 187 -14.16 -15.57 11.33
N ALA A 188 -14.02 -15.24 12.61
CA ALA A 188 -15.06 -14.57 13.39
C ALA A 188 -15.36 -13.17 12.81
N TRP A 189 -14.33 -12.38 12.54
CA TRP A 189 -14.46 -11.06 11.90
C TRP A 189 -15.18 -11.17 10.55
N LEU A 190 -14.80 -12.13 9.70
CA LEU A 190 -15.44 -12.32 8.38
C LEU A 190 -16.92 -12.68 8.49
N SER A 191 -17.32 -13.36 9.56
CA SER A 191 -18.72 -13.71 9.83
C SER A 191 -19.53 -12.53 10.37
N GLU A 192 -18.88 -11.69 11.19
CA GLU A 192 -19.49 -10.49 11.78
C GLU A 192 -19.63 -9.34 10.78
N PHE A 193 -18.63 -9.16 9.91
CA PHE A 193 -18.52 -8.05 8.96
C PHE A 193 -18.46 -8.54 7.49
N PRO A 194 -19.51 -9.21 6.98
CA PRO A 194 -19.48 -9.80 5.65
C PRO A 194 -19.37 -8.77 4.51
N ASN A 195 -19.75 -7.51 4.79
CA ASN A 195 -19.63 -6.38 3.86
C ASN A 195 -18.67 -5.31 4.40
N GLY A 196 -17.68 -5.74 5.19
CA GLY A 196 -16.68 -4.84 5.78
C GLY A 196 -17.11 -4.17 7.09
N ARG A 197 -16.11 -3.67 7.83
CA ARG A 197 -16.26 -3.02 9.14
C ARG A 197 -16.10 -1.51 8.99
N TYR A 198 -17.22 -0.83 8.84
CA TYR A 198 -17.27 0.63 8.73
C TYR A 198 -17.42 1.30 10.10
N THR A 199 -16.61 2.31 10.37
CA THR A 199 -16.67 3.09 11.61
C THR A 199 -16.66 4.60 11.33
N ASN A 200 -16.75 5.40 12.40
CA ASN A 200 -16.61 6.85 12.27
C ASN A 200 -15.22 7.26 11.77
N ASN A 201 -14.20 6.41 11.93
CA ASN A 201 -12.83 6.64 11.48
C ASN A 201 -12.60 6.23 10.01
N THR A 202 -13.57 5.59 9.35
CA THR A 202 -13.37 5.16 7.95
C THR A 202 -13.36 6.36 7.01
N HIS A 203 -12.23 6.55 6.34
CA HIS A 203 -11.95 7.66 5.43
C HIS A 203 -11.95 7.22 3.97
N ALA A 204 -11.57 5.97 3.70
CA ALA A 204 -11.56 5.41 2.35
C ALA A 204 -11.85 3.91 2.36
N VAL A 205 -12.13 3.38 1.18
CA VAL A 205 -12.32 1.96 0.91
C VAL A 205 -11.36 1.54 -0.19
N HIS A 206 -10.51 0.56 0.09
CA HIS A 206 -9.76 -0.15 -0.94
C HIS A 206 -10.63 -1.27 -1.53
N HIS A 207 -10.88 -1.24 -2.84
CA HIS A 207 -11.76 -2.20 -3.52
C HIS A 207 -11.08 -3.52 -3.89
N TRP A 208 -9.77 -3.65 -3.66
CA TRP A 208 -8.98 -4.86 -3.86
C TRP A 208 -9.11 -5.46 -5.27
N GLN A 209 -9.17 -4.63 -6.32
CA GLN A 209 -9.48 -5.07 -7.68
C GLN A 209 -8.44 -6.07 -8.23
N CYS A 210 -7.19 -5.93 -7.80
CA CYS A 210 -6.07 -6.81 -8.15
C CYS A 210 -5.88 -6.97 -9.67
N THR A 211 -5.95 -5.87 -10.41
CA THR A 211 -5.84 -5.84 -11.89
C THR A 211 -4.53 -6.47 -12.39
N TRP A 212 -3.44 -6.38 -11.63
CA TRP A 212 -2.17 -7.00 -11.99
C TRP A 212 -2.12 -8.52 -11.76
N CYS A 213 -2.95 -9.07 -10.86
CA CYS A 213 -2.96 -10.49 -10.54
C CYS A 213 -4.09 -11.26 -11.23
N ARG A 214 -5.24 -10.60 -11.48
CA ARG A 214 -6.39 -11.17 -12.17
C ARG A 214 -6.41 -10.85 -13.67
N GLY A 215 -5.60 -9.88 -14.10
CA GLY A 215 -5.66 -9.32 -15.43
C GLY A 215 -6.64 -8.15 -15.53
N ASP A 216 -6.56 -7.44 -16.64
CA ASP A 216 -7.51 -6.40 -17.02
C ASP A 216 -8.45 -6.96 -18.10
N ASP A 217 -9.69 -7.22 -17.72
CA ASP A 217 -10.76 -7.66 -18.62
C ASP A 217 -11.62 -6.47 -19.12
N THR A 218 -11.18 -5.22 -18.88
CA THR A 218 -11.97 -4.05 -19.28
C THR A 218 -12.01 -3.86 -20.80
N ALA A 219 -13.22 -3.66 -21.30
CA ALA A 219 -13.46 -3.46 -22.74
C ALA A 219 -13.45 -1.97 -23.15
N SER A 220 -13.36 -1.06 -22.18
CA SER A 220 -13.49 0.38 -22.41
C SER A 220 -12.64 1.18 -21.44
N TYR A 221 -11.96 2.18 -21.98
CA TYR A 221 -11.19 3.16 -21.23
C TYR A 221 -11.81 4.55 -21.43
N VAL A 222 -11.73 5.38 -20.40
CA VAL A 222 -12.10 6.81 -20.45
C VAL A 222 -10.89 7.64 -20.04
N SER A 223 -10.79 8.87 -20.53
CA SER A 223 -9.65 9.73 -20.15
C SER A 223 -9.79 10.24 -18.72
N LEU A 224 -8.67 10.56 -18.07
CA LEU A 224 -8.70 11.24 -16.77
C LEU A 224 -9.47 12.56 -16.82
N GLN A 225 -9.45 13.25 -17.97
CA GLN A 225 -10.23 14.48 -18.17
C GLN A 225 -11.74 14.21 -18.16
N ASP A 226 -12.19 13.05 -18.66
CA ASP A 226 -13.60 12.67 -18.63
C ASP A 226 -14.05 12.28 -17.21
N ILE A 227 -13.16 11.65 -16.43
CA ILE A 227 -13.41 11.28 -15.03
C ILE A 227 -13.39 12.54 -14.13
N PHE A 228 -12.45 13.45 -14.36
CA PHE A 228 -12.20 14.64 -13.52
C PHE A 228 -12.29 15.95 -14.32
N PRO A 229 -13.45 16.28 -14.93
CA PRO A 229 -13.55 17.38 -15.89
C PRO A 229 -13.27 18.78 -15.32
N ASN A 230 -13.36 18.94 -13.99
CA ASN A 230 -13.23 20.21 -13.29
C ASN A 230 -12.05 20.26 -12.30
N GLN A 231 -11.13 19.29 -12.34
CA GLN A 231 -9.99 19.24 -11.43
C GLN A 231 -8.70 19.66 -12.15
N ASP A 232 -7.80 20.34 -11.43
CA ASP A 232 -6.42 20.56 -11.89
C ASP A 232 -5.66 19.23 -11.77
N ILE A 233 -5.70 18.43 -12.84
CA ILE A 233 -4.96 17.18 -12.95
C ILE A 233 -3.55 17.49 -13.43
N ARG A 234 -2.58 17.24 -12.58
CA ARG A 234 -1.17 17.44 -12.93
C ARG A 234 -0.55 16.14 -13.42
N ARG A 235 0.37 16.29 -14.37
CA ARG A 235 1.35 15.27 -14.74
C ARG A 235 2.75 15.83 -14.44
N PRO A 236 3.69 14.97 -14.03
CA PRO A 236 5.07 15.38 -13.80
C PRO A 236 5.76 15.95 -15.05
#